data_AF-A0AAV6APU5-F1
#
_entry.id   AF-A0AAV6APU5-F1
#
_cell.length_a   1.000
_cell.length_b   1.000
_cell.length_c   1.000
_cell.angle_alpha   90.00
_cell.angle_beta   90.00
_cell.angle_gamma   90.00
#
_symmetry.space_group_name_H-M   'P 1'
#
loop_
_entity.id
_entity.type
_entity.pdbx_description
1 polymer ?
#
loop_
_entity_poly.entity_id
_entity_poly.type
_entity_poly.pdbx_seq_one_letter_code
_entity_poly.pdbx_strand_id
1 'polypeptide(L)'
;ADLTVRDGAVYVRTVSGLKRVDVLWRRLDGDFAAPLELNASSRLGGPGLVQALREGGVTVANGLGSGVVESRALMSFMPALARRILGEGLKLPNVATWWCGQARERGIVVDRLDSMAIAPAFGASFNGGAVRGGIGSELTAEERAALVSAIGARGMDFVGQEVVQLSTMPVWKDGALTPRPFVLRLYVAAVGDNDWTVMPGGFCRISDQADARFVSLQQGASAADVWVVSDRPVVETSLISPPDMVRIRRTIGTLPSRAADNLFWLARYLERTEATLRLVRALLGRLVDTGGTDDSPVIHVLLALLQANGALPETIDRGHASRLVAAVLTDRELPGALPQLVASARHARGAIRDRLAPDAFQVVTDLSDRIAALQGRRLSPAVAFDETNLALRQVAAFAGLASENMNRLMGWRFLELGRRIERAAWTGRMTGRIWREGASSALLDALLELGDSQITYRARYVAASSLLPVLDLMVLDDKNPRSVAFQTARIVDHLATLPATVVDGRPVPLLREALRLNGRLSTATVEDLTPDRLDHTVGELFALSETVTSRFFTDRPNRDLPEDME
;
A
#
# COMPACT_ATOMS: atom_id res chain seq x y z
N ALA A 1 7.71 -6.54 -5.21
CA ALA A 1 8.25 -5.26 -5.74
C ALA A 1 7.62 -4.97 -7.10
N ASP A 2 7.55 -3.72 -7.56
CA ASP A 2 7.04 -3.41 -8.91
C ASP A 2 8.07 -3.63 -10.02
N LEU A 3 9.36 -3.62 -9.65
CA LEU A 3 10.49 -3.87 -10.54
C LEU A 3 10.98 -5.31 -10.43
N THR A 4 11.42 -5.85 -11.56
CA THR A 4 12.14 -7.13 -11.67
C THR A 4 13.33 -6.98 -12.61
N VAL A 5 14.33 -7.84 -12.44
CA VAL A 5 15.54 -7.88 -13.28
C VAL A 5 15.61 -9.23 -13.97
N ARG A 6 15.77 -9.22 -15.29
CA ARG A 6 15.94 -10.42 -16.13
C ARG A 6 16.98 -10.12 -17.21
N ASP A 7 17.90 -11.05 -17.42
CA ASP A 7 18.93 -10.99 -18.46
C ASP A 7 19.63 -9.62 -18.55
N GLY A 8 20.04 -9.09 -17.40
CA GLY A 8 20.74 -7.81 -17.27
C GLY A 8 19.87 -6.56 -17.43
N ALA A 9 18.57 -6.69 -17.73
CA ALA A 9 17.66 -5.57 -17.93
C ALA A 9 16.63 -5.44 -16.80
N VAL A 10 16.17 -4.21 -16.57
CA VAL A 10 15.13 -3.89 -15.57
C VAL A 10 13.77 -3.76 -16.24
N TYR A 11 12.75 -4.32 -15.61
CA TYR A 11 11.37 -4.30 -16.09
C TYR A 11 10.40 -3.86 -14.98
N VAL A 12 9.38 -3.09 -15.35
CA VAL A 12 8.15 -2.94 -14.54
C VAL A 12 7.24 -4.12 -14.82
N ARG A 13 6.74 -4.75 -13.76
CA ARG A 13 5.74 -5.82 -13.85
C ARG A 13 4.37 -5.23 -14.05
N THR A 14 3.68 -5.63 -15.11
CA THR A 14 2.33 -5.16 -15.41
C THR A 14 1.41 -6.34 -15.70
N VAL A 15 0.10 -6.12 -15.57
CA VAL A 15 -0.90 -7.14 -15.93
C VAL A 15 -0.91 -7.50 -17.41
N SER A 16 -0.24 -6.71 -18.25
CA SER A 16 -0.07 -6.93 -19.68
C SER A 16 1.28 -7.56 -20.06
N GLY A 17 2.10 -7.93 -19.08
CA GLY A 17 3.46 -8.42 -19.28
C GLY A 17 4.53 -7.48 -18.75
N LEU A 18 5.80 -7.81 -19.00
CA LEU A 18 6.93 -7.02 -18.58
C LEU A 18 7.11 -5.79 -19.49
N LYS A 19 7.42 -4.65 -18.88
CA LYS A 19 7.76 -3.43 -19.60
C LYS A 19 9.16 -2.98 -19.24
N ARG A 20 10.06 -2.99 -20.22
CA ARG A 20 11.47 -2.58 -20.04
C ARG A 20 11.58 -1.14 -19.52
N VAL A 21 12.56 -0.93 -18.64
CA VAL A 21 12.93 0.36 -18.06
C VAL A 21 14.36 0.68 -18.47
N ASP A 22 14.52 1.69 -19.33
CA ASP A 22 15.84 2.13 -19.77
C ASP A 22 16.45 3.16 -18.81
N VAL A 23 15.61 4.01 -18.20
CA VAL A 23 16.04 5.04 -17.24
C VAL A 23 15.16 4.99 -16.00
N LEU A 24 15.79 4.86 -14.83
CA LEU A 24 15.14 4.85 -13.53
C LEU A 24 15.53 6.11 -12.74
N TRP A 25 14.57 7.01 -12.55
CA TRP A 25 14.72 8.11 -11.59
C TRP A 25 14.45 7.60 -10.17
N ARG A 26 15.51 7.56 -9.37
CA ARG A 26 15.52 6.97 -8.04
C ARG A 26 15.26 8.03 -6.98
N ARG A 27 14.25 7.78 -6.15
CA ARG A 27 13.85 8.61 -4.98
C ARG A 27 13.95 7.85 -3.65
N LEU A 28 14.88 6.91 -3.59
CA LEU A 28 15.19 6.07 -2.42
C LEU A 28 16.71 6.14 -2.18
N ASP A 29 17.19 5.93 -0.95
CA ASP A 29 18.63 6.00 -0.64
C ASP A 29 19.44 4.86 -1.27
N GLY A 30 20.75 5.07 -1.48
CA GLY A 30 21.60 4.14 -2.25
C GLY A 30 21.52 2.71 -1.71
N ASP A 31 21.72 2.55 -0.41
CA ASP A 31 21.78 1.25 0.25
C ASP A 31 20.47 0.45 0.13
N PHE A 32 19.34 1.14 -0.03
CA PHE A 32 18.03 0.49 -0.17
C PHE A 32 17.72 0.05 -1.60
N ALA A 33 18.56 0.38 -2.59
CA ALA A 33 18.29 0.16 -4.01
C ALA A 33 18.34 -1.31 -4.42
N ALA A 34 19.19 -2.13 -3.80
CA ALA A 34 19.38 -3.52 -4.17
C ALA A 34 19.65 -4.39 -2.94
N PRO A 35 18.73 -5.30 -2.57
CA PRO A 35 18.91 -6.13 -1.38
C PRO A 35 20.01 -7.19 -1.51
N LEU A 36 20.31 -7.65 -2.73
CA LEU A 36 21.31 -8.70 -2.94
C LEU A 36 22.75 -8.21 -2.76
N GLU A 37 23.02 -6.93 -2.98
CA GLU A 37 24.39 -6.40 -3.04
C GLU A 37 24.65 -5.26 -2.06
N LEU A 38 23.61 -4.54 -1.60
CA LEU A 38 23.76 -3.36 -0.75
C LEU A 38 23.23 -3.62 0.67
N ASN A 39 21.91 -3.74 0.81
CA ASN A 39 21.28 -3.95 2.12
C ASN A 39 20.27 -5.10 2.07
N ALA A 40 20.66 -6.27 2.58
CA ALA A 40 19.84 -7.47 2.63
C ALA A 40 18.50 -7.30 3.36
N SER A 41 18.39 -6.31 4.25
CA SER A 41 17.14 -5.98 4.97
C SER A 41 16.21 -5.08 4.16
N SER A 42 16.65 -4.52 3.02
CA SER A 42 15.84 -3.63 2.19
C SER A 42 14.66 -4.37 1.58
N ARG A 43 13.48 -3.77 1.69
CA ARG A 43 12.24 -4.21 1.01
C ARG A 43 11.77 -3.22 -0.08
N LEU A 44 12.59 -2.22 -0.37
CA LEU A 44 12.25 -1.12 -1.28
C LEU A 44 12.83 -1.31 -2.68
N GLY A 45 14.07 -1.80 -2.75
CA GLY A 45 14.86 -1.97 -3.97
C GLY A 45 14.48 -3.19 -4.80
N GLY A 46 15.05 -3.24 -6.01
CA GLY A 46 14.93 -4.38 -6.92
C GLY A 46 16.12 -5.35 -6.76
N PRO A 47 15.90 -6.65 -6.44
CA PRO A 47 16.95 -7.65 -6.53
C PRO A 47 17.59 -7.64 -7.93
N GLY A 48 18.93 -7.69 -8.01
CA GLY A 48 19.66 -7.68 -9.28
C GLY A 48 19.84 -6.29 -9.93
N LEU A 49 19.30 -5.21 -9.34
CA LEU A 49 19.39 -3.87 -9.94
C LEU A 49 20.85 -3.40 -10.13
N VAL A 50 21.74 -3.71 -9.19
CA VAL A 50 23.16 -3.32 -9.27
C VAL A 50 23.86 -4.09 -10.41
N GLN A 51 23.60 -5.38 -10.57
CA GLN A 51 24.06 -6.16 -11.72
C GLN A 51 23.56 -5.55 -13.04
N ALA A 52 22.26 -5.26 -13.17
CA ALA A 52 21.70 -4.65 -14.38
C ALA A 52 22.34 -3.30 -14.72
N LEU A 53 22.66 -2.48 -13.71
CA LEU A 53 23.40 -1.24 -13.88
C LEU A 53 24.83 -1.49 -14.41
N ARG A 54 25.54 -2.48 -13.85
CA ARG A 54 26.91 -2.82 -14.30
C ARG A 54 26.94 -3.36 -15.73
N GLU A 55 25.91 -4.10 -16.13
CA GLU A 55 25.76 -4.65 -17.49
C GLU A 55 25.23 -3.61 -18.49
N GLY A 56 24.90 -2.39 -18.05
CA GLY A 56 24.39 -1.32 -18.89
C GLY A 56 22.93 -1.50 -19.34
N GLY A 57 22.18 -2.40 -18.72
CA GLY A 57 20.78 -2.65 -19.06
C GLY A 57 19.80 -1.61 -18.51
N VAL A 58 20.25 -0.72 -17.63
CA VAL A 58 19.47 0.42 -17.10
C VAL A 58 20.39 1.58 -16.71
N THR A 59 19.91 2.81 -16.84
CA THR A 59 20.54 4.01 -16.27
C THR A 59 19.77 4.46 -15.03
N VAL A 60 20.46 4.69 -13.91
CA VAL A 60 19.84 5.17 -12.65
C VAL A 60 20.26 6.60 -12.36
N ALA A 61 19.30 7.48 -12.11
CA ALA A 61 19.54 8.88 -11.75
C ALA A 61 18.99 9.18 -10.34
N ASN A 62 19.75 9.66 -9.37
CA ASN A 62 21.22 9.77 -9.35
C ASN A 62 21.86 8.38 -9.24
N GLY A 63 23.05 8.23 -9.84
CA GLY A 63 23.81 6.98 -9.84
C GLY A 63 24.07 6.44 -8.43
N LEU A 64 24.18 5.12 -8.33
CA LEU A 64 24.54 4.48 -7.06
C LEU A 64 25.97 4.88 -6.67
N GLY A 65 26.18 5.16 -5.38
CA GLY A 65 27.46 5.68 -4.87
C GLY A 65 27.59 7.20 -4.88
N SER A 66 26.63 7.96 -5.43
CA SER A 66 26.66 9.44 -5.36
C SER A 66 26.72 9.97 -3.91
N GLY A 67 26.22 9.21 -2.94
CA GLY A 67 26.30 9.58 -1.53
C GLY A 67 27.74 9.69 -0.98
N VAL A 68 28.73 9.07 -1.62
CA VAL A 68 30.14 9.20 -1.23
C VAL A 68 30.58 10.66 -1.38
N VAL A 69 30.29 11.28 -2.54
CA VAL A 69 30.66 12.68 -2.83
C VAL A 69 29.87 13.69 -2.01
N GLU A 70 28.70 13.31 -1.50
CA GLU A 70 27.86 14.13 -0.61
C GLU A 70 28.28 14.04 0.88
N SER A 71 29.24 13.17 1.23
CA SER A 71 29.68 13.01 2.62
C SER A 71 30.33 14.27 3.18
N ARG A 72 30.06 14.59 4.46
CA ARG A 72 30.66 15.76 5.10
C ARG A 72 32.17 15.61 5.25
N ALA A 73 32.67 14.38 5.40
CA ALA A 73 34.11 14.10 5.43
C ALA A 73 34.83 14.65 4.19
N LEU A 74 34.22 14.55 3.00
CA LEU A 74 34.84 15.04 1.77
C LEU A 74 34.93 16.57 1.70
N MET A 75 34.14 17.31 2.50
CA MET A 75 34.27 18.76 2.58
C MET A 75 35.66 19.18 3.05
N SER A 76 36.33 18.41 3.92
CA SER A 76 37.71 18.67 4.36
C SER A 76 38.72 18.64 3.21
N PHE A 77 38.41 17.91 2.14
CA PHE A 77 39.31 17.69 1.00
C PHE A 77 38.90 18.47 -0.25
N MET A 78 37.69 19.06 -0.26
CA MET A 78 37.11 19.70 -1.43
C MET A 78 38.00 20.78 -2.07
N PRO A 79 38.70 21.66 -1.32
CA PRO A 79 39.61 22.64 -1.93
C PRO A 79 40.79 22.01 -2.68
N ALA A 80 41.32 20.89 -2.18
CA ALA A 80 42.40 20.16 -2.85
C ALA A 80 41.87 19.35 -4.05
N LEU A 81 40.71 18.72 -3.89
CA LEU A 81 40.04 17.96 -4.95
C LEU A 81 39.67 18.86 -6.14
N ALA A 82 39.14 20.05 -5.90
CA ALA A 82 38.81 21.02 -6.95
C ALA A 82 40.05 21.35 -7.80
N ARG A 83 41.19 21.67 -7.16
CA ARG A 83 42.45 21.94 -7.89
C ARG A 83 42.96 20.73 -8.66
N ARG A 84 42.79 19.53 -8.10
CA ARG A 84 43.29 18.30 -8.73
C ARG A 84 42.43 17.85 -9.91
N ILE A 85 41.10 18.00 -9.81
CA ILE A 85 40.13 17.47 -10.78
C ILE A 85 39.76 18.53 -11.82
N LEU A 86 39.50 19.77 -11.40
CA LEU A 86 39.06 20.88 -12.25
C LEU A 86 40.19 21.81 -12.68
N GLY A 87 41.37 21.72 -12.04
CA GLY A 87 42.50 22.62 -12.30
C GLY A 87 42.34 24.01 -11.68
N GLU A 88 41.23 24.29 -11.00
CA GLU A 88 40.95 25.58 -10.37
C GLU A 88 40.53 25.42 -8.89
N GLY A 89 40.63 26.52 -8.13
CA GLY A 89 40.12 26.56 -6.76
C GLY A 89 38.60 26.61 -6.70
N LEU A 90 38.02 26.40 -5.52
CA LEU A 90 36.59 26.56 -5.31
C LEU A 90 36.17 28.03 -5.50
N LYS A 91 35.29 28.28 -6.47
CA LYS A 91 34.66 29.61 -6.68
C LYS A 91 33.72 29.99 -5.54
N LEU A 92 32.99 28.99 -5.02
CA LEU A 92 32.20 29.10 -3.81
C LEU A 92 32.90 28.28 -2.71
N PRO A 93 33.49 28.93 -1.69
CA PRO A 93 34.14 28.22 -0.61
C PRO A 93 33.12 27.41 0.17
N ASN A 94 33.51 26.20 0.59
CA ASN A 94 32.71 25.42 1.53
C ASN A 94 33.05 25.81 2.97
N VAL A 95 32.17 25.45 3.90
CA VAL A 95 32.40 25.66 5.34
C VAL A 95 33.67 24.91 5.77
N ALA A 96 34.53 25.57 6.54
CA ALA A 96 35.74 24.96 7.08
C ALA A 96 35.36 23.69 7.88
N THR A 97 35.94 22.56 7.46
CA THR A 97 35.55 21.24 7.96
C THR A 97 36.80 20.43 8.29
N TRP A 98 36.83 19.83 9.48
CA TRP A 98 37.90 18.97 9.98
C TRP A 98 37.36 17.55 10.16
N TRP A 99 37.93 16.59 9.42
CA TRP A 99 37.55 15.19 9.56
C TRP A 99 38.36 14.53 10.67
N CYS A 100 37.67 14.05 11.71
CA CYS A 100 38.28 13.47 12.90
C CYS A 100 38.90 12.07 12.66
N GLY A 101 38.85 11.56 11.42
CA GLY A 101 39.65 10.40 11.00
C GLY A 101 41.15 10.70 10.93
N GLN A 102 41.53 11.97 10.79
CA GLN A 102 42.92 12.39 10.84
C GLN A 102 43.29 12.86 12.27
N ALA A 103 44.41 12.38 12.79
CA ALA A 103 44.76 12.54 14.21
C ALA A 103 44.94 14.01 14.62
N ARG A 104 45.53 14.84 13.75
CA ARG A 104 45.75 16.26 14.01
C ARG A 104 44.43 17.03 14.03
N GLU A 105 43.59 16.79 13.03
CA GLU A 105 42.29 17.41 12.83
C GLU A 105 41.34 17.05 13.98
N ARG A 106 41.38 15.79 14.43
CA ARG A 106 40.68 15.33 15.63
C ARG A 106 41.10 16.11 16.88
N GLY A 107 42.41 16.32 17.08
CA GLY A 107 42.93 17.11 18.19
C GLY A 107 42.38 18.54 18.17
N ILE A 108 42.41 19.19 17.00
CA ILE A 108 41.87 20.55 16.81
C ILE A 108 40.37 20.60 17.18
N VAL A 109 39.58 19.62 16.74
CA VAL A 109 38.14 19.57 17.03
C VAL A 109 37.86 19.41 18.53
N VAL A 110 38.62 18.55 19.23
CA VAL A 110 38.48 18.36 20.67
C VAL A 110 38.92 19.60 21.45
N ASP A 111 40.03 20.21 21.06
CA ASP A 111 40.59 21.40 21.73
C ASP A 111 39.71 22.63 21.55
N ARG A 112 39.03 22.74 20.41
CA ARG A 112 38.18 23.89 20.04
C ARG A 112 36.69 23.58 20.03
N LEU A 113 36.28 22.52 20.73
CA LEU A 113 34.93 21.95 20.67
C LEU A 113 33.83 23.01 20.80
N ASP A 114 33.96 23.92 21.76
CA ASP A 114 32.95 24.94 22.06
C ASP A 114 32.69 25.91 20.89
N SER A 115 33.65 26.04 19.96
CA SER A 115 33.55 26.89 18.76
C SER A 115 33.17 26.13 17.49
N MET A 116 32.84 24.85 17.60
CA MET A 116 32.61 23.95 16.45
C MET A 116 31.20 23.36 16.48
N ALA A 117 30.66 23.14 15.28
CA ALA A 117 29.51 22.27 15.08
C ALA A 117 30.00 20.84 14.79
N ILE A 118 29.53 19.86 15.56
CA ILE A 118 29.89 18.45 15.40
C ILE A 118 28.79 17.70 14.69
N ALA A 119 29.14 17.01 13.60
CA ALA A 119 28.21 16.28 12.77
C ALA A 119 28.74 14.89 12.38
N PRO A 120 27.87 13.96 11.95
CA PRO A 120 28.30 12.69 11.38
C PRO A 120 29.10 12.93 10.10
N ALA A 121 30.23 12.23 9.98
CA ALA A 121 31.09 12.25 8.80
C ALA A 121 30.38 11.68 7.56
N PHE A 122 29.59 10.62 7.77
CA PHE A 122 28.85 9.89 6.76
C PHE A 122 27.35 9.88 7.11
N GLY A 123 26.50 10.30 6.16
CA GLY A 123 25.05 10.23 6.31
C GLY A 123 24.41 11.23 7.30
N ALA A 124 23.22 10.88 7.78
CA ALA A 124 22.36 11.75 8.60
C ALA A 124 22.47 11.50 10.12
N SER A 125 23.04 10.35 10.55
CA SER A 125 23.13 9.95 11.94
C SER A 125 24.49 9.32 12.27
N PHE A 126 24.88 9.34 13.54
CA PHE A 126 26.08 8.63 14.01
C PHE A 126 25.82 7.13 14.09
N ASN A 127 26.81 6.32 13.70
CA ASN A 127 26.77 4.88 13.91
C ASN A 127 26.64 4.57 15.42
N GLY A 128 25.64 3.77 15.79
CA GLY A 128 25.39 3.37 17.18
C GLY A 128 24.45 4.27 17.98
N GLY A 129 23.91 5.36 17.39
CA GLY A 129 22.73 6.10 17.88
C GLY A 129 22.81 6.83 19.23
N ALA A 130 23.84 6.59 20.04
CA ALA A 130 23.92 7.08 21.42
C ALA A 130 24.50 8.49 21.57
N VAL A 131 25.05 9.07 20.51
CA VAL A 131 25.75 10.37 20.57
C VAL A 131 25.00 11.40 19.73
N ARG A 132 24.72 12.56 20.32
CA ARG A 132 24.10 13.69 19.66
C ARG A 132 25.18 14.67 19.16
N GLY A 133 25.05 15.09 17.92
CA GLY A 133 25.85 16.17 17.33
C GLY A 133 25.20 17.52 17.63
N GLY A 134 25.90 18.62 17.37
CA GLY A 134 25.42 19.95 17.70
C GLY A 134 26.55 20.95 17.84
N ILE A 135 26.22 22.16 18.28
CA ILE A 135 27.21 23.20 18.56
C ILE A 135 27.82 22.89 19.92
N GLY A 136 29.16 22.81 19.98
CA GLY A 136 29.84 22.39 21.19
C GLY A 136 29.53 23.25 22.41
N SER A 137 29.34 24.56 22.24
CA SER A 137 28.96 25.48 23.32
C SER A 137 27.57 25.25 23.90
N GLU A 138 26.70 24.52 23.20
CA GLU A 138 25.33 24.21 23.64
C GLU A 138 25.23 22.85 24.34
N LEU A 139 26.31 22.06 24.35
CA LEU A 139 26.33 20.75 24.97
C LEU A 139 26.46 20.85 26.49
N THR A 140 25.72 20.02 27.22
CA THR A 140 25.94 19.81 28.65
C THR A 140 27.30 19.15 28.90
N ALA A 141 27.82 19.24 30.13
CA ALA A 141 29.10 18.62 30.48
C ALA A 141 29.11 17.09 30.25
N GLU A 142 27.98 16.43 30.49
CA GLU A 142 27.81 14.99 30.26
C GLU A 142 27.82 14.65 28.77
N GLU A 143 27.04 15.38 27.96
CA GLU A 143 27.03 15.22 26.50
C GLU A 143 28.40 15.48 25.89
N ARG A 144 29.11 16.51 26.39
CA ARG A 144 30.46 16.85 25.97
C ARG A 144 31.44 15.70 26.25
N ALA A 145 31.43 15.15 27.46
CA ALA A 145 32.30 14.04 27.83
C ALA A 145 32.01 12.79 26.99
N ALA A 146 30.73 12.47 26.77
CA ALA A 146 30.31 11.37 25.91
C ALA A 146 30.78 11.55 24.46
N LEU A 147 30.62 12.76 23.91
CA LEU A 147 31.03 13.09 22.54
C LEU A 147 32.56 13.00 22.37
N VAL A 148 33.34 13.55 23.30
CA VAL A 148 34.82 13.47 23.25
C VAL A 148 35.28 12.02 23.34
N SER A 149 34.68 11.22 24.23
CA SER A 149 34.95 9.79 24.34
C SER A 149 34.66 9.04 23.02
N ALA A 150 33.52 9.34 22.40
CA ALA A 150 33.13 8.74 21.12
C ALA A 150 34.06 9.14 19.96
N ILE A 151 34.46 10.42 19.88
CA ILE A 151 35.46 10.91 18.92
C ILE A 151 36.82 10.24 19.15
N GLY A 152 37.20 10.01 20.41
CA GLY A 152 38.42 9.28 20.77
C GLY A 152 38.38 7.83 20.25
N ALA A 153 37.27 7.14 20.47
CA ALA A 153 37.07 5.74 20.10
C ALA A 153 36.95 5.53 18.58
N ARG A 154 36.14 6.36 17.89
CA ARG A 154 35.84 6.22 16.46
C ARG A 154 35.82 7.55 15.72
N GLY A 155 36.91 8.31 15.80
CA GLY A 155 37.03 9.65 15.20
C GLY A 155 36.67 9.73 13.72
N MET A 156 36.87 8.66 12.94
CA MET A 156 36.50 8.62 11.52
C MET A 156 35.00 8.84 11.25
N ASP A 157 34.12 8.62 12.23
CA ASP A 157 32.68 8.80 12.08
C ASP A 157 32.23 10.26 12.34
N PHE A 158 33.17 11.17 12.65
CA PHE A 158 32.87 12.54 13.07
C PHE A 158 33.57 13.58 12.20
N VAL A 159 32.90 14.71 12.01
CA VAL A 159 33.48 15.95 11.50
C VAL A 159 33.21 17.09 12.48
N GLY A 160 34.18 17.98 12.63
CA GLY A 160 33.95 19.32 13.17
C GLY A 160 33.80 20.32 12.04
N GLN A 161 32.89 21.27 12.15
CA GLN A 161 32.67 22.34 11.19
C GLN A 161 32.67 23.69 11.90
N GLU A 162 33.13 24.73 11.22
CA GLU A 162 33.02 26.09 11.71
C GLU A 162 31.54 26.49 11.85
N VAL A 163 31.21 27.15 12.96
CA VAL A 163 29.87 27.70 13.18
C VAL A 163 29.71 28.98 12.37
N VAL A 164 29.02 28.88 11.24
CA VAL A 164 28.75 30.04 10.36
C VAL A 164 27.60 30.89 10.88
N GLN A 165 27.68 32.20 10.64
CA GLN A 165 26.56 33.12 10.83
C GLN A 165 25.75 33.19 9.53
N LEU A 166 24.47 32.80 9.59
CA LEU A 166 23.60 32.81 8.43
C LEU A 166 23.17 34.24 8.08
N SER A 167 23.03 34.52 6.78
CA SER A 167 22.36 35.72 6.30
C SER A 167 20.89 35.72 6.72
N THR A 168 20.34 36.91 6.91
CA THR A 168 18.92 37.09 7.25
C THR A 168 18.14 37.71 6.10
N MET A 169 16.83 37.43 6.08
CA MET A 169 15.87 38.09 5.20
C MET A 169 14.70 38.65 6.00
N PRO A 170 14.01 39.69 5.52
CA PRO A 170 12.84 40.24 6.19
C PRO A 170 11.65 39.28 6.06
N VAL A 171 11.02 38.96 7.19
CA VAL A 171 9.82 38.13 7.28
C VAL A 171 8.73 38.91 7.97
N TRP A 172 7.54 38.93 7.37
CA TRP A 172 6.36 39.54 7.98
C TRP A 172 5.84 38.68 9.13
N LYS A 173 5.94 39.18 10.36
CA LYS A 173 5.49 38.49 11.57
C LYS A 173 4.95 39.52 12.57
N ASP A 174 3.79 39.22 13.16
CA ASP A 174 3.16 40.04 14.20
C ASP A 174 3.00 41.53 13.83
N GLY A 175 2.67 41.81 12.56
CA GLY A 175 2.46 43.17 12.05
C GLY A 175 3.74 43.96 11.74
N ALA A 176 4.92 43.34 11.78
CA ALA A 176 6.20 43.97 11.47
C ALA A 176 7.10 43.09 10.59
N LEU A 177 8.05 43.71 9.89
CA LEU A 177 9.13 42.99 9.21
C LEU A 177 10.25 42.70 10.21
N THR A 178 10.58 41.42 10.38
CA THR A 178 11.64 40.96 11.28
C THR A 178 12.70 40.19 10.52
N PRO A 179 14.00 40.41 10.78
CA PRO A 179 15.06 39.65 10.14
C PRO A 179 15.03 38.21 10.65
N ARG A 180 15.09 37.24 9.73
CA ARG A 180 15.18 35.81 10.04
C ARG A 180 16.28 35.12 9.24
N PRO A 181 17.11 34.27 9.88
CA PRO A 181 18.09 33.45 9.19
C PRO A 181 17.46 32.58 8.11
N PHE A 182 18.14 32.43 6.97
CA PHE A 182 17.67 31.57 5.90
C PHE A 182 18.79 30.76 5.25
N VAL A 183 18.39 29.70 4.55
CA VAL A 183 19.27 28.87 3.73
C VAL A 183 18.64 28.70 2.35
N LEU A 184 19.46 28.83 1.32
CA LEU A 184 19.06 28.62 -0.06
C LEU A 184 19.58 27.26 -0.55
N ARG A 185 18.69 26.45 -1.13
CA ARG A 185 19.06 25.23 -1.87
C ARG A 185 18.89 25.47 -3.36
N LEU A 186 20.00 25.38 -4.09
CA LEU A 186 20.03 25.45 -5.54
C LEU A 186 20.00 24.03 -6.13
N TYR A 187 19.53 23.92 -7.38
CA TYR A 187 19.50 22.67 -8.11
C TYR A 187 20.35 22.81 -9.38
N VAL A 188 21.30 21.90 -9.54
CA VAL A 188 22.16 21.82 -10.73
C VAL A 188 21.79 20.55 -11.47
N ALA A 189 21.48 20.67 -12.76
CA ALA A 189 21.12 19.56 -13.62
C ALA A 189 22.22 19.32 -14.65
N ALA A 190 22.58 18.05 -14.85
CA ALA A 190 23.38 17.66 -16.01
C ALA A 190 22.48 17.74 -17.26
N VAL A 191 22.91 18.48 -18.27
CA VAL A 191 22.17 18.68 -19.54
C VAL A 191 22.87 18.06 -20.75
N GLY A 192 24.05 17.46 -20.53
CA GLY A 192 24.83 16.76 -21.53
C GLY A 192 26.11 16.20 -20.91
N ASP A 193 26.99 15.66 -21.76
CA ASP A 193 28.28 15.14 -21.31
C ASP A 193 29.17 16.26 -20.80
N ASN A 194 29.50 16.22 -19.51
CA ASN A 194 30.23 17.28 -18.79
C ASN A 194 29.59 18.68 -18.85
N ASP A 195 28.29 18.77 -19.17
CA ASP A 195 27.56 20.04 -19.20
C ASP A 195 26.55 20.12 -18.05
N TRP A 196 26.59 21.22 -17.32
CA TRP A 196 25.84 21.44 -16.10
C TRP A 196 25.18 22.81 -16.14
N THR A 197 23.87 22.83 -15.90
CA THR A 197 23.10 24.05 -15.80
C THR A 197 22.53 24.21 -14.40
N VAL A 198 22.73 25.39 -13.80
CA VAL A 198 22.04 25.78 -12.57
C VAL A 198 20.63 26.22 -12.95
N MET A 199 19.60 25.62 -12.36
CA MET A 199 18.23 26.03 -12.61
C MET A 199 18.00 27.45 -12.05
N PRO A 200 17.41 28.39 -12.81
CA PRO A 200 17.16 29.75 -12.34
C PRO A 200 16.07 29.73 -11.26
N GLY A 201 16.50 29.72 -10.00
CA GLY A 201 15.62 29.66 -8.83
C GLY A 201 16.27 28.88 -7.69
N GLY A 202 15.45 28.41 -6.75
CA GLY A 202 15.91 27.59 -5.64
C GLY A 202 14.80 27.30 -4.64
N PHE A 203 15.15 26.55 -3.61
CA PHE A 203 14.28 26.32 -2.46
C PHE A 203 14.84 27.07 -1.25
N CYS A 204 14.17 28.14 -0.85
CA CYS A 204 14.54 28.92 0.33
C CYS A 204 13.84 28.36 1.58
N ARG A 205 14.61 28.20 2.66
CA ARG A 205 14.12 27.82 4.00
C ARG A 205 14.45 28.93 4.98
N ILE A 206 13.46 29.31 5.77
CA ILE A 206 13.55 30.40 6.73
C ILE A 206 13.38 29.83 8.12
N SER A 207 14.32 30.13 9.02
CA SER A 207 14.23 29.74 10.42
C SER A 207 13.18 30.55 11.17
N ASP A 208 12.42 29.91 12.05
CA ASP A 208 11.56 30.62 13.00
C ASP A 208 12.35 31.25 14.17
N GLN A 209 13.56 30.74 14.45
CA GLN A 209 14.48 31.24 15.47
C GLN A 209 15.38 32.35 14.92
N ALA A 210 15.57 33.41 15.71
CA ALA A 210 16.28 34.62 15.28
C ALA A 210 17.81 34.48 15.18
N ASP A 211 18.42 33.57 15.96
CA ASP A 211 19.88 33.37 15.96
C ASP A 211 20.33 32.04 15.34
N ALA A 212 19.41 31.33 14.68
CA ALA A 212 19.64 29.99 14.18
C ALA A 212 20.94 29.87 13.38
N ARG A 213 21.82 29.02 13.87
CA ARG A 213 23.05 28.59 13.19
C ARG A 213 22.79 27.42 12.24
N PHE A 214 21.61 26.81 12.33
CA PHE A 214 21.15 25.71 11.49
C PHE A 214 19.65 25.84 11.21
N VAL A 215 19.22 25.55 9.97
CA VAL A 215 17.80 25.66 9.57
C VAL A 215 17.28 24.29 9.11
N SER A 216 16.29 23.76 9.84
CA SER A 216 15.63 22.49 9.52
C SER A 216 14.11 22.66 9.42
N LEU A 217 13.52 22.09 8.36
CA LEU A 217 12.05 22.03 8.20
C LEU A 217 11.36 21.23 9.31
N GLN A 218 12.06 20.27 9.93
CA GLN A 218 11.50 19.48 11.02
C GLN A 218 11.43 20.25 12.36
N GLN A 219 12.08 21.42 12.45
CA GLN A 219 12.19 22.22 13.68
C GLN A 219 11.46 23.58 13.58
N GLY A 220 10.52 23.74 12.65
CA GLY A 220 9.79 24.99 12.44
C GLY A 220 10.54 25.93 11.48
N ALA A 221 10.31 25.72 10.18
CA ALA A 221 10.82 26.61 9.15
C ALA A 221 9.75 26.85 8.09
N SER A 222 9.65 28.10 7.64
CA SER A 222 8.82 28.51 6.51
C SER A 222 9.63 28.48 5.21
N ALA A 223 8.95 28.57 4.07
CA ALA A 223 9.57 28.65 2.75
C ALA A 223 9.24 29.99 2.08
N ALA A 224 10.17 30.49 1.28
CA ALA A 224 9.96 31.66 0.42
C ALA A 224 10.26 31.31 -1.03
N ASP A 225 9.63 32.08 -1.91
CA ASP A 225 9.97 32.06 -3.33
C ASP A 225 11.36 32.68 -3.57
N VAL A 226 12.05 32.22 -4.61
CA VAL A 226 13.43 32.64 -4.93
C VAL A 226 13.44 33.23 -6.32
N TRP A 227 13.56 34.55 -6.40
CA TRP A 227 13.59 35.26 -7.67
C TRP A 227 15.02 35.47 -8.15
N VAL A 228 15.33 34.89 -9.31
CA VAL A 228 16.55 35.20 -10.06
C VAL A 228 16.18 36.25 -11.10
N VAL A 229 16.68 37.46 -10.90
CA VAL A 229 16.32 38.62 -11.73
C VAL A 229 17.12 38.59 -13.04
N SER A 230 16.48 38.97 -14.15
CA SER A 230 17.15 39.15 -15.44
C SER A 230 16.89 40.56 -15.99
N ASP A 231 17.89 41.12 -16.65
CA ASP A 231 17.84 42.37 -17.40
C ASP A 231 17.30 42.19 -18.82
N ARG A 232 17.05 40.94 -19.24
CA ARG A 232 16.55 40.58 -20.58
C ARG A 232 15.22 39.82 -20.46
N PRO A 233 14.39 39.80 -21.52
CA PRO A 233 13.22 38.94 -21.55
C PRO A 233 13.60 37.48 -21.27
N VAL A 234 12.99 36.90 -20.24
CA VAL A 234 13.18 35.49 -19.88
C VAL A 234 12.17 34.66 -20.66
N VAL A 235 12.63 33.58 -21.29
CA VAL A 235 11.74 32.64 -21.98
C VAL A 235 10.88 31.94 -20.96
N GLU A 236 9.56 32.11 -21.04
CA GLU A 236 8.61 31.35 -20.24
C GLU A 236 8.66 29.88 -20.66
N THR A 237 9.31 29.06 -19.84
CA THR A 237 9.34 27.61 -20.03
C THR A 237 8.34 26.98 -19.07
N SER A 238 7.24 26.46 -19.60
CA SER A 238 6.27 25.68 -18.83
C SER A 238 6.40 24.19 -19.17
N LEU A 239 6.58 23.35 -18.15
CA LEU A 239 6.42 21.90 -18.28
C LEU A 239 4.95 21.48 -18.38
N ILE A 240 4.03 22.41 -18.12
CA ILE A 240 2.60 22.21 -18.30
C ILE A 240 2.33 22.42 -19.79
N SER A 241 1.89 21.36 -20.47
CA SER A 241 1.47 21.47 -21.86
C SER A 241 0.39 22.55 -21.98
N PRO A 242 0.45 23.42 -23.00
CA PRO A 242 -0.62 24.37 -23.24
C PRO A 242 -1.95 23.61 -23.37
N PRO A 243 -3.09 24.20 -22.93
CA PRO A 243 -4.39 23.53 -22.94
C PRO A 243 -4.74 22.88 -24.29
N ASP A 244 -4.37 23.56 -25.38
CA ASP A 244 -4.68 23.14 -26.76
C ASP A 244 -3.78 22.00 -27.29
N MET A 245 -2.71 21.65 -26.55
CA MET A 245 -1.76 20.60 -26.93
C MET A 245 -1.89 19.33 -26.07
N VAL A 246 -2.90 19.25 -25.21
CA VAL A 246 -3.12 18.06 -24.38
C VAL A 246 -3.56 16.88 -25.26
N ARG A 247 -2.69 15.89 -25.43
CA ARG A 247 -3.02 14.66 -26.16
C ARG A 247 -4.11 13.90 -25.41
N ILE A 248 -5.29 13.80 -26.03
CA ILE A 248 -6.41 13.02 -25.49
C ILE A 248 -5.99 11.54 -25.38
N ARG A 249 -6.05 10.99 -24.17
CA ARG A 249 -5.79 9.58 -23.88
C ARG A 249 -6.96 9.02 -23.08
N ARG A 250 -7.53 7.91 -23.55
CA ARG A 250 -8.62 7.19 -22.85
C ARG A 250 -8.12 6.03 -21.98
N THR A 251 -6.87 5.61 -22.21
CA THR A 251 -6.23 4.54 -21.48
C THR A 251 -5.14 5.14 -20.60
N ILE A 252 -5.30 4.99 -19.30
CA ILE A 252 -4.21 5.21 -18.33
C ILE A 252 -3.18 4.11 -18.60
N GLY A 253 -1.89 4.43 -18.55
CA GLY A 253 -0.80 3.50 -18.87
C GLY A 253 -0.91 2.12 -18.19
N THR A 254 -0.03 1.20 -18.59
CA THR A 254 -0.02 -0.20 -18.12
C THR A 254 -0.19 -0.32 -16.60
N LEU A 255 -1.17 -1.10 -16.13
CA LEU A 255 -1.46 -1.30 -14.72
C LEU A 255 -0.35 -2.17 -14.09
N PRO A 256 0.41 -1.67 -13.09
CA PRO A 256 1.40 -2.47 -12.41
C PRO A 256 0.78 -3.68 -11.70
N SER A 257 1.46 -4.82 -11.72
CA SER A 257 0.96 -6.07 -11.14
C SER A 257 0.64 -5.93 -9.65
N ARG A 258 1.48 -5.19 -8.88
CA ARG A 258 1.21 -4.95 -7.45
C ARG A 258 -0.04 -4.13 -7.22
N ALA A 259 -0.33 -3.16 -8.08
CA ALA A 259 -1.56 -2.37 -7.96
C ALA A 259 -2.80 -3.23 -8.24
N ALA A 260 -2.73 -4.10 -9.24
CA ALA A 260 -3.78 -5.06 -9.55
C ALA A 260 -4.01 -6.07 -8.41
N ASP A 261 -2.92 -6.61 -7.85
CA ASP A 261 -2.92 -7.53 -6.71
C ASP A 261 -3.61 -6.90 -5.48
N ASN A 262 -3.24 -5.67 -5.14
CA ASN A 262 -3.85 -4.95 -4.03
C ASN A 262 -5.33 -4.61 -4.27
N LEU A 263 -5.75 -4.28 -5.49
CA LEU A 263 -7.16 -4.09 -5.83
C LEU A 263 -7.95 -5.40 -5.69
N PHE A 264 -7.40 -6.50 -6.21
CA PHE A 264 -7.99 -7.82 -6.12
C PHE A 264 -8.20 -8.23 -4.66
N TRP A 265 -7.16 -8.14 -3.83
CA TRP A 265 -7.25 -8.52 -2.41
C TRP A 265 -8.06 -7.55 -1.56
N LEU A 266 -8.02 -6.24 -1.84
CA LEU A 266 -8.89 -5.27 -1.17
C LEU A 266 -10.36 -5.69 -1.26
N ALA A 267 -10.83 -6.01 -2.47
CA ALA A 267 -12.20 -6.45 -2.67
C ALA A 267 -12.52 -7.72 -1.90
N ARG A 268 -11.61 -8.69 -1.89
CA ARG A 268 -11.80 -9.95 -1.15
C ARG A 268 -11.88 -9.75 0.35
N TYR A 269 -10.99 -8.94 0.93
CA TYR A 269 -11.03 -8.64 2.35
C TYR A 269 -12.32 -7.90 2.73
N LEU A 270 -12.82 -7.01 1.87
CA LEU A 270 -14.10 -6.34 2.09
C LEU A 270 -15.30 -7.28 1.94
N GLU A 271 -15.28 -8.23 1.00
CA GLU A 271 -16.35 -9.25 0.90
C GLU A 271 -16.34 -10.21 2.09
N ARG A 272 -15.16 -10.63 2.58
CA ARG A 272 -15.04 -11.41 3.82
C ARG A 272 -15.55 -10.61 5.01
N THR A 273 -15.24 -9.32 5.06
CA THR A 273 -15.75 -8.40 6.08
C THR A 273 -17.28 -8.36 6.03
N GLU A 274 -17.88 -8.18 4.85
CA GLU A 274 -19.33 -8.18 4.68
C GLU A 274 -19.97 -9.51 5.10
N ALA A 275 -19.39 -10.63 4.67
CA ALA A 275 -19.83 -11.98 5.00
C ALA A 275 -19.83 -12.23 6.51
N THR A 276 -18.73 -11.92 7.19
CA THR A 276 -18.60 -12.06 8.64
C THR A 276 -19.59 -11.15 9.37
N LEU A 277 -19.73 -9.89 8.95
CA LEU A 277 -20.70 -8.96 9.55
C LEU A 277 -22.16 -9.42 9.37
N ARG A 278 -22.51 -9.99 8.20
CA ARG A 278 -23.85 -10.55 7.97
C ARG A 278 -24.14 -11.72 8.89
N LEU A 279 -23.18 -12.62 9.11
CA LEU A 279 -23.29 -13.70 10.09
C LEU A 279 -23.45 -13.16 11.52
N VAL A 280 -22.60 -12.21 11.92
CA VAL A 280 -22.65 -11.59 13.25
C VAL A 280 -24.01 -10.92 13.47
N ARG A 281 -24.52 -10.16 12.50
CA ARG A 281 -25.85 -9.54 12.57
C ARG A 281 -26.96 -10.57 12.74
N ALA A 282 -26.95 -11.63 11.93
CA ALA A 282 -27.94 -12.70 11.95
C ALA A 282 -27.93 -13.46 13.29
N LEU A 283 -26.75 -13.69 13.87
CA LEU A 283 -26.58 -14.35 15.17
C LEU A 283 -27.00 -13.46 16.33
N LEU A 284 -26.54 -12.21 16.37
CA LEU A 284 -26.87 -11.28 17.46
C LEU A 284 -28.37 -11.01 17.52
N GLY A 285 -29.04 -10.85 16.37
CA GLY A 285 -30.50 -10.69 16.34
C GLY A 285 -31.23 -11.88 16.99
N ARG A 286 -30.86 -13.11 16.60
CA ARG A 286 -31.46 -14.34 17.15
C ARG A 286 -31.14 -14.54 18.64
N LEU A 287 -29.91 -14.26 19.06
CA LEU A 287 -29.48 -14.42 20.45
C LEU A 287 -30.15 -13.41 21.39
N VAL A 288 -30.51 -12.23 20.88
CA VAL A 288 -31.33 -11.26 21.64
C VAL A 288 -32.76 -11.80 21.81
N ASP A 289 -33.36 -12.35 20.76
CA ASP A 289 -34.71 -12.89 20.80
C ASP A 289 -34.84 -14.12 21.73
N THR A 290 -33.81 -14.96 21.82
CA THR A 290 -33.81 -16.17 22.67
C THR A 290 -33.31 -15.95 24.10
N GLY A 291 -33.13 -14.68 24.53
CA GLY A 291 -32.61 -14.36 25.86
C GLY A 291 -31.17 -14.85 26.11
N GLY A 292 -30.38 -15.03 25.06
CA GLY A 292 -28.99 -15.48 25.11
C GLY A 292 -28.78 -16.99 25.10
N THR A 293 -29.85 -17.79 24.99
CA THR A 293 -29.75 -19.26 24.85
C THR A 293 -29.29 -19.65 23.44
N ASP A 294 -28.38 -20.61 23.34
CA ASP A 294 -27.76 -21.06 22.10
C ASP A 294 -28.27 -22.42 21.59
N ASP A 295 -29.32 -22.99 22.20
CA ASP A 295 -29.89 -24.32 21.88
C ASP A 295 -30.58 -24.43 20.50
N SER A 296 -30.65 -23.34 19.75
CA SER A 296 -31.26 -23.34 18.41
C SER A 296 -30.33 -24.01 17.38
N PRO A 297 -30.80 -24.99 16.60
CA PRO A 297 -30.03 -25.58 15.50
C PRO A 297 -29.52 -24.54 14.50
N VAL A 298 -30.28 -23.45 14.27
CA VAL A 298 -29.86 -22.35 13.39
C VAL A 298 -28.65 -21.62 13.98
N ILE A 299 -28.67 -21.33 15.28
CA ILE A 299 -27.55 -20.66 15.96
C ILE A 299 -26.29 -21.53 15.87
N HIS A 300 -26.40 -22.84 16.10
CA HIS A 300 -25.27 -23.75 15.98
C HIS A 300 -24.65 -23.77 14.58
N VAL A 301 -25.47 -23.82 13.52
CA VAL A 301 -24.98 -23.80 12.13
C VAL A 301 -24.31 -22.47 11.80
N LEU A 302 -24.88 -21.34 12.22
CA LEU A 302 -24.30 -20.01 11.99
C LEU A 302 -22.98 -19.81 12.77
N LEU A 303 -22.88 -20.32 14.00
CA LEU A 303 -21.63 -20.33 14.77
C LEU A 303 -20.56 -21.18 14.08
N ALA A 304 -20.93 -22.36 13.58
CA ALA A 304 -20.02 -23.22 12.82
C ALA A 304 -19.51 -22.54 11.53
N LEU A 305 -20.33 -21.72 10.86
CA LEU A 305 -19.90 -20.91 9.73
C LEU A 305 -18.89 -19.82 10.11
N LEU A 306 -19.07 -19.15 11.26
CA LEU A 306 -18.07 -18.21 11.79
C LEU A 306 -16.75 -18.91 12.16
N GLN A 307 -16.83 -20.09 12.78
CA GLN A 307 -15.63 -20.91 13.08
C GLN A 307 -14.91 -21.33 11.80
N ALA A 308 -15.64 -21.79 10.78
CA ALA A 308 -15.06 -22.18 9.49
C ALA A 308 -14.37 -21.02 8.77
N ASN A 309 -14.74 -19.78 9.09
CA ASN A 309 -14.07 -18.57 8.61
C ASN A 309 -12.84 -18.16 9.42
N GLY A 310 -12.56 -18.84 10.53
CA GLY A 310 -11.54 -18.43 11.49
C GLY A 310 -11.93 -17.15 12.25
N ALA A 311 -13.23 -16.83 12.34
CA ALA A 311 -13.74 -15.68 13.09
C ALA A 311 -14.03 -16.02 14.57
N LEU A 312 -14.06 -17.31 14.90
CA LEU A 312 -14.20 -17.85 16.25
C LEU A 312 -13.12 -18.92 16.50
N PRO A 313 -12.73 -19.17 17.77
CA PRO A 313 -11.82 -20.27 18.12
C PRO A 313 -12.40 -21.65 17.78
N GLU A 314 -11.54 -22.67 17.66
CA GLU A 314 -11.95 -24.05 17.38
C GLU A 314 -12.86 -24.62 18.48
N THR A 315 -12.58 -24.28 19.74
CA THR A 315 -13.38 -24.66 20.90
C THR A 315 -14.23 -23.49 21.37
N ILE A 316 -15.55 -23.64 21.34
CA ILE A 316 -16.54 -22.66 21.83
C ILE A 316 -17.11 -23.15 23.16
N ASP A 317 -17.07 -22.30 24.18
CA ASP A 317 -17.78 -22.50 25.44
C ASP A 317 -19.27 -22.19 25.24
N ARG A 318 -20.12 -23.21 25.37
CA ARG A 318 -21.57 -23.12 25.17
C ARG A 318 -22.22 -22.34 26.31
N GLY A 319 -23.28 -21.59 26.04
CA GLY A 319 -23.94 -20.69 27.01
C GLY A 319 -23.38 -19.26 27.06
N HIS A 320 -22.34 -18.96 26.26
CA HIS A 320 -21.75 -17.62 26.13
C HIS A 320 -21.73 -17.09 24.69
N ALA A 321 -22.54 -17.66 23.80
CA ALA A 321 -22.55 -17.37 22.37
C ALA A 321 -22.66 -15.87 22.04
N SER A 322 -23.51 -15.11 22.75
CA SER A 322 -23.68 -13.67 22.51
C SER A 322 -22.40 -12.86 22.75
N ARG A 323 -21.62 -13.22 23.79
CA ARG A 323 -20.32 -12.61 24.06
C ARG A 323 -19.27 -13.03 23.04
N LEU A 324 -19.26 -14.29 22.62
CA LEU A 324 -18.34 -14.80 21.61
C LEU A 324 -18.56 -14.13 20.25
N VAL A 325 -19.82 -14.00 19.82
CA VAL A 325 -20.19 -13.32 18.58
C VAL A 325 -19.85 -11.83 18.64
N ALA A 326 -20.06 -11.17 19.78
CA ALA A 326 -19.65 -9.78 19.96
C ALA A 326 -18.11 -9.61 19.92
N ALA A 327 -17.35 -10.60 20.39
CA ALA A 327 -15.89 -10.58 20.36
C ALA A 327 -15.31 -10.63 18.94
N VAL A 328 -16.06 -11.12 17.95
CA VAL A 328 -15.66 -11.11 16.53
C VAL A 328 -15.36 -9.69 16.03
N LEU A 329 -15.97 -8.66 16.64
CA LEU A 329 -15.73 -7.25 16.32
C LEU A 329 -14.44 -6.68 16.93
N THR A 330 -13.88 -7.32 17.97
CA THR A 330 -12.83 -6.74 18.81
C THR A 330 -11.58 -7.59 18.95
N ASP A 331 -11.65 -8.88 18.66
CA ASP A 331 -10.53 -9.82 18.72
C ASP A 331 -9.59 -9.66 17.51
N ARG A 332 -8.30 -9.50 17.78
CA ARG A 332 -7.25 -9.29 16.78
C ARG A 332 -6.42 -10.53 16.48
N GLU A 333 -6.56 -11.58 17.28
CA GLU A 333 -5.75 -12.80 17.17
C GLU A 333 -6.32 -13.76 16.13
N LEU A 334 -7.62 -13.63 15.84
CA LEU A 334 -8.33 -14.51 14.91
C LEU A 334 -8.31 -13.95 13.47
N PRO A 335 -7.87 -14.74 12.47
CA PRO A 335 -7.68 -14.27 11.10
C PRO A 335 -8.98 -13.88 10.39
N GLY A 336 -10.11 -14.47 10.78
CA GLY A 336 -11.44 -14.18 10.24
C GLY A 336 -12.22 -13.12 11.02
N ALA A 337 -11.66 -12.59 12.12
CA ALA A 337 -12.29 -11.54 12.90
C ALA A 337 -12.15 -10.17 12.22
N LEU A 338 -13.05 -9.24 12.57
CA LEU A 338 -13.16 -7.93 11.93
C LEU A 338 -11.86 -7.11 11.97
N PRO A 339 -11.15 -7.01 13.11
CA PRO A 339 -9.88 -6.29 13.19
C PRO A 339 -8.86 -6.75 12.15
N GLN A 340 -8.69 -8.06 11.96
CA GLN A 340 -7.68 -8.61 11.05
C GLN A 340 -8.09 -8.47 9.57
N LEU A 341 -9.37 -8.70 9.26
CA LEU A 341 -9.91 -8.52 7.90
C LEU A 341 -9.81 -7.05 7.46
N VAL A 342 -10.20 -6.12 8.33
CA VAL A 342 -10.15 -4.68 8.03
C VAL A 342 -8.72 -4.15 8.01
N ALA A 343 -7.82 -4.66 8.87
CA ALA A 343 -6.40 -4.34 8.78
C ALA A 343 -5.79 -4.79 7.44
N SER A 344 -6.18 -5.98 6.95
CA SER A 344 -5.73 -6.50 5.65
C SER A 344 -6.27 -5.66 4.49
N ALA A 345 -7.54 -5.27 4.54
CA ALA A 345 -8.13 -4.34 3.57
C ALA A 345 -7.42 -2.97 3.58
N ARG A 346 -7.13 -2.41 4.78
CA ARG A 346 -6.42 -1.15 4.94
C ARG A 346 -5.01 -1.21 4.35
N HIS A 347 -4.29 -2.32 4.58
CA HIS A 347 -2.96 -2.55 4.03
C HIS A 347 -2.99 -2.58 2.49
N ALA A 348 -3.88 -3.40 1.92
CA ALA A 348 -4.03 -3.53 0.47
C ALA A 348 -4.36 -2.16 -0.18
N ARG A 349 -5.30 -1.43 0.40
CA ARG A 349 -5.67 -0.07 -0.03
C ARG A 349 -4.52 0.93 0.05
N GLY A 350 -3.67 0.84 1.08
CA GLY A 350 -2.55 1.77 1.29
C GLY A 350 -1.57 1.83 0.10
N ALA A 351 -1.46 0.73 -0.66
CA ALA A 351 -0.60 0.62 -1.83
C ALA A 351 -1.19 1.21 -3.12
N ILE A 352 -2.45 1.65 -3.12
CA ILE A 352 -3.21 2.05 -4.33
C ILE A 352 -3.97 3.38 -4.18
N ARG A 353 -3.44 4.32 -3.37
CA ARG A 353 -4.08 5.61 -3.07
C ARG A 353 -4.43 6.42 -4.32
N ASP A 354 -3.61 6.35 -5.36
CA ASP A 354 -3.78 7.04 -6.64
C ASP A 354 -4.84 6.39 -7.56
N ARG A 355 -5.41 5.24 -7.16
CA ARG A 355 -6.33 4.45 -7.99
C ARG A 355 -7.75 4.36 -7.46
N LEU A 356 -8.01 4.92 -6.29
CA LEU A 356 -9.34 5.00 -5.70
C LEU A 356 -9.80 6.45 -5.68
N ALA A 357 -11.12 6.64 -5.84
CA ALA A 357 -11.71 7.94 -5.57
C ALA A 357 -11.45 8.35 -4.11
N PRO A 358 -11.22 9.65 -3.81
CA PRO A 358 -10.97 10.12 -2.44
C PRO A 358 -12.03 9.63 -1.44
N ASP A 359 -13.31 9.64 -1.81
CA ASP A 359 -14.40 9.19 -0.93
C ASP A 359 -14.35 7.68 -0.68
N ALA A 360 -14.06 6.86 -1.71
CA ALA A 360 -13.91 5.41 -1.54
C ALA A 360 -12.70 5.09 -0.64
N PHE A 361 -11.62 5.85 -0.77
CA PHE A 361 -10.45 5.76 0.10
C PHE A 361 -10.78 6.15 1.55
N GLN A 362 -11.60 7.19 1.73
CA GLN A 362 -12.04 7.66 3.04
C GLN A 362 -12.95 6.64 3.73
N VAL A 363 -13.92 6.04 3.03
CA VAL A 363 -14.82 5.03 3.62
C VAL A 363 -14.07 3.84 4.22
N VAL A 364 -13.02 3.35 3.57
CA VAL A 364 -12.18 2.27 4.14
C VAL A 364 -11.35 2.77 5.32
N THR A 365 -10.94 4.04 5.32
CA THR A 365 -10.27 4.68 6.47
C THR A 365 -11.23 4.73 7.67
N ASP A 366 -12.44 5.24 7.47
CA ASP A 366 -13.45 5.34 8.51
C ASP A 366 -13.87 3.98 9.07
N LEU A 367 -13.96 2.95 8.21
CA LEU A 367 -14.19 1.58 8.64
C LEU A 367 -13.03 1.07 9.50
N SER A 368 -11.79 1.34 9.09
CA SER A 368 -10.60 0.95 9.84
C SER A 368 -10.55 1.62 11.22
N ASP A 369 -10.81 2.92 11.26
CA ASP A 369 -10.75 3.71 12.50
C ASP A 369 -11.89 3.31 13.45
N ARG A 370 -13.09 3.02 12.90
CA ARG A 370 -14.21 2.44 13.67
C ARG A 370 -13.81 1.13 14.32
N ILE A 371 -13.32 0.16 13.55
CA ILE A 371 -12.97 -1.16 14.08
C ILE A 371 -11.81 -1.04 15.08
N ALA A 372 -10.81 -0.20 14.80
CA ALA A 372 -9.72 0.08 15.74
C ALA A 372 -10.22 0.63 17.08
N ALA A 373 -11.23 1.52 17.07
CA ALA A 373 -11.82 2.08 18.29
C ALA A 373 -12.63 1.06 19.13
N LEU A 374 -12.97 -0.11 18.55
CA LEU A 374 -13.64 -1.20 19.26
C LEU A 374 -12.63 -2.21 19.86
N GLN A 375 -11.38 -2.24 19.39
CA GLN A 375 -10.38 -3.22 19.81
C GLN A 375 -10.15 -3.21 21.32
N GLY A 376 -10.06 -4.41 21.91
CA GLY A 376 -9.86 -4.59 23.35
C GLY A 376 -11.06 -4.21 24.23
N ARG A 377 -12.15 -3.69 23.67
CA ARG A 377 -13.37 -3.38 24.42
C ARG A 377 -14.24 -4.62 24.57
N ARG A 378 -14.93 -4.71 25.71
CA ARG A 378 -16.04 -5.65 25.90
C ARG A 378 -17.33 -4.96 25.46
N LEU A 379 -17.93 -5.45 24.38
CA LEU A 379 -19.17 -4.90 23.84
C LEU A 379 -20.37 -5.66 24.39
N SER A 380 -21.45 -4.94 24.67
CA SER A 380 -22.75 -5.59 24.88
C SER A 380 -23.30 -6.07 23.53
N PRO A 381 -24.16 -7.12 23.49
CA PRO A 381 -24.73 -7.62 22.25
C PRO A 381 -25.48 -6.55 21.44
N ALA A 382 -26.19 -5.64 22.11
CA ALA A 382 -26.91 -4.54 21.47
C ALA A 382 -25.94 -3.56 20.77
N VAL A 383 -24.88 -3.13 21.47
CA VAL A 383 -23.86 -2.24 20.89
C VAL A 383 -23.13 -2.94 19.74
N ALA A 384 -22.79 -4.22 19.89
CA ALA A 384 -22.19 -5.01 18.82
C ALA A 384 -23.08 -5.10 17.57
N PHE A 385 -24.41 -5.22 17.76
CA PHE A 385 -25.37 -5.24 16.66
C PHE A 385 -25.43 -3.89 15.92
N ASP A 386 -25.46 -2.77 16.66
CA ASP A 386 -25.46 -1.43 16.07
C ASP A 386 -24.18 -1.13 15.30
N GLU A 387 -23.01 -1.46 15.88
CA GLU A 387 -21.71 -1.33 15.23
C GLU A 387 -21.62 -2.20 13.97
N THR A 388 -22.17 -3.42 14.02
CA THR A 388 -22.25 -4.31 12.85
C THR A 388 -23.06 -3.68 11.72
N ASN A 389 -24.20 -3.06 12.02
CA ASN A 389 -25.03 -2.38 11.02
C ASN A 389 -24.36 -1.13 10.44
N LEU A 390 -23.59 -0.38 11.23
CA LEU A 390 -22.80 0.75 10.75
C LEU A 390 -21.67 0.27 9.82
N ALA A 391 -20.93 -0.76 10.22
CA ALA A 391 -19.87 -1.33 9.39
C ALA A 391 -20.39 -1.90 8.06
N LEU A 392 -21.55 -2.59 8.07
CA LEU A 392 -22.19 -3.07 6.83
C LEU A 392 -22.56 -1.92 5.88
N ARG A 393 -23.07 -0.81 6.41
CA ARG A 393 -23.35 0.39 5.61
C ARG A 393 -22.08 0.99 5.00
N GLN A 394 -20.96 0.99 5.73
CA GLN A 394 -19.67 1.46 5.19
C GLN A 394 -19.15 0.56 4.08
N VAL A 395 -19.23 -0.77 4.23
CA VAL A 395 -18.85 -1.71 3.16
C VAL A 395 -19.73 -1.53 1.91
N ALA A 396 -21.04 -1.36 2.10
CA ALA A 396 -21.97 -1.09 1.01
C ALA A 396 -21.68 0.27 0.32
N ALA A 397 -21.36 1.31 1.10
CA ALA A 397 -20.96 2.61 0.58
C ALA A 397 -19.69 2.52 -0.28
N PHE A 398 -18.69 1.74 0.15
CA PHE A 398 -17.50 1.49 -0.67
C PHE A 398 -17.87 0.83 -2.01
N ALA A 399 -18.71 -0.21 -2.00
CA ALA A 399 -19.12 -0.90 -3.22
C ALA A 399 -19.85 0.05 -4.19
N GLY A 400 -20.72 0.92 -3.68
CA GLY A 400 -21.41 1.95 -4.47
C GLY A 400 -20.43 2.97 -5.06
N LEU A 401 -19.56 3.55 -4.23
CA LEU A 401 -18.56 4.53 -4.68
C LEU A 401 -17.57 3.94 -5.69
N ALA A 402 -17.16 2.69 -5.50
CA ALA A 402 -16.28 2.00 -6.44
C ALA A 402 -16.99 1.73 -7.78
N SER A 403 -18.29 1.44 -7.77
CA SER A 403 -19.08 1.25 -8.99
C SER A 403 -19.26 2.55 -9.78
N GLU A 404 -19.53 3.66 -9.09
CA GLU A 404 -19.82 4.94 -9.75
C GLU A 404 -18.55 5.72 -10.15
N ASN A 405 -17.53 5.75 -9.29
CA ASN A 405 -16.42 6.69 -9.44
C ASN A 405 -15.15 6.08 -10.06
N MET A 406 -15.09 4.75 -10.22
CA MET A 406 -13.95 4.12 -10.90
C MET A 406 -14.21 3.98 -12.40
N ASN A 407 -13.24 4.41 -13.20
CA ASN A 407 -13.25 4.10 -14.62
C ASN A 407 -13.22 2.58 -14.86
N ARG A 408 -13.84 2.10 -15.93
CA ARG A 408 -13.99 0.67 -16.22
C ARG A 408 -12.74 0.05 -16.87
N LEU A 409 -11.56 0.55 -16.51
CA LEU A 409 -10.25 0.03 -16.92
C LEU A 409 -9.85 -1.20 -16.08
N MET A 410 -8.64 -1.72 -16.34
CA MET A 410 -8.14 -2.97 -15.74
C MET A 410 -8.21 -2.98 -14.21
N GLY A 411 -7.92 -1.85 -13.54
CA GLY A 411 -7.96 -1.78 -12.08
C GLY A 411 -9.32 -2.12 -11.50
N TRP A 412 -10.39 -1.56 -12.07
CA TRP A 412 -11.76 -1.88 -11.68
C TRP A 412 -12.12 -3.35 -11.96
N ARG A 413 -11.61 -3.94 -13.06
CA ARG A 413 -11.82 -5.36 -13.37
C ARG A 413 -11.22 -6.29 -12.32
N PHE A 414 -10.01 -6.00 -11.83
CA PHE A 414 -9.38 -6.79 -10.77
C PHE A 414 -10.10 -6.65 -9.42
N LEU A 415 -10.56 -5.44 -9.09
CA LEU A 415 -11.41 -5.21 -7.91
C LEU A 415 -12.69 -6.07 -8.00
N GLU A 416 -13.39 -6.01 -9.13
CA GLU A 416 -14.60 -6.82 -9.33
C GLU A 416 -14.29 -8.33 -9.30
N LEU A 417 -13.23 -8.80 -9.95
CA LEU A 417 -12.85 -10.22 -9.92
C LEU A 417 -12.68 -10.76 -8.50
N GLY A 418 -11.92 -10.04 -7.66
CA GLY A 418 -11.75 -10.41 -6.26
C GLY A 418 -13.09 -10.49 -5.54
N ARG A 419 -13.94 -9.47 -5.76
CA ARG A 419 -15.27 -9.40 -5.17
C ARG A 419 -16.16 -10.59 -5.56
N ARG A 420 -16.24 -10.89 -6.86
CA ARG A 420 -17.10 -11.94 -7.40
C ARG A 420 -16.65 -13.32 -6.95
N ILE A 421 -15.35 -13.60 -6.99
CA ILE A 421 -14.80 -14.90 -6.56
C ILE A 421 -15.11 -15.14 -5.08
N GLU A 422 -14.82 -14.16 -4.21
CA GLU A 422 -15.04 -14.33 -2.77
C GLU A 422 -16.54 -14.47 -2.44
N ARG A 423 -17.40 -13.67 -3.06
CA ARG A 423 -18.85 -13.75 -2.87
C ARG A 423 -19.44 -15.08 -3.35
N ALA A 424 -19.00 -15.58 -4.51
CA ALA A 424 -19.44 -16.86 -5.05
C ALA A 424 -19.06 -18.00 -4.11
N ALA A 425 -17.79 -18.00 -3.65
CA ALA A 425 -17.28 -19.02 -2.75
C ALA A 425 -18.01 -18.99 -1.40
N TRP A 426 -18.27 -17.80 -0.87
CA TRP A 426 -19.03 -17.62 0.36
C TRP A 426 -20.46 -18.16 0.23
N THR A 427 -21.16 -17.77 -0.84
CA THR A 427 -22.53 -18.22 -1.13
C THR A 427 -22.62 -19.74 -1.28
N GLY A 428 -21.66 -20.35 -2.00
CA GLY A 428 -21.58 -21.80 -2.14
C GLY A 428 -21.35 -22.51 -0.80
N ARG A 429 -20.41 -22.03 0.02
CA ARG A 429 -20.10 -22.61 1.33
C ARG A 429 -21.28 -22.57 2.29
N MET A 430 -21.94 -21.40 2.42
CA MET A 430 -23.08 -21.28 3.32
C MET A 430 -24.26 -22.14 2.88
N THR A 431 -24.52 -22.21 1.57
CA THR A 431 -25.58 -23.05 0.99
C THR A 431 -25.29 -24.53 1.23
N GLY A 432 -24.06 -24.99 0.92
CA GLY A 432 -23.65 -26.37 1.12
C GLY A 432 -23.71 -26.80 2.58
N ARG A 433 -23.26 -25.96 3.51
CA ARG A 433 -23.34 -26.26 4.95
C ARG A 433 -24.79 -26.37 5.42
N ILE A 434 -25.63 -25.38 5.10
CA ILE A 434 -27.05 -25.37 5.51
C ILE A 434 -27.80 -26.58 4.92
N TRP A 435 -27.46 -26.99 3.71
CA TRP A 435 -28.04 -28.18 3.09
C TRP A 435 -27.67 -29.46 3.85
N ARG A 436 -26.40 -29.67 4.20
CA ARG A 436 -25.96 -30.86 4.97
C ARG A 436 -26.62 -30.95 6.35
N GLU A 437 -26.95 -29.82 6.95
CA GLU A 437 -27.59 -29.73 8.27
C GLU A 437 -29.13 -29.88 8.20
N GLY A 438 -29.64 -30.42 7.09
CA GLY A 438 -31.04 -30.81 6.92
C GLY A 438 -31.94 -29.74 6.29
N ALA A 439 -31.44 -28.52 6.04
CA ALA A 439 -32.15 -27.46 5.34
C ALA A 439 -33.59 -27.20 5.84
N SER A 440 -33.78 -27.15 7.16
CA SER A 440 -35.07 -26.78 7.75
C SER A 440 -35.52 -25.39 7.26
N SER A 441 -36.82 -25.10 7.27
CA SER A 441 -37.34 -23.78 6.83
C SER A 441 -36.61 -22.63 7.53
N ALA A 442 -36.30 -22.75 8.81
CA ALA A 442 -35.60 -21.70 9.57
C ALA A 442 -34.13 -21.52 9.13
N LEU A 443 -33.44 -22.61 8.75
CA LEU A 443 -32.10 -22.54 8.18
C LEU A 443 -32.12 -21.92 6.77
N LEU A 444 -33.14 -22.25 5.97
CA LEU A 444 -33.34 -21.66 4.65
C LEU A 444 -33.68 -20.17 4.74
N ASP A 445 -34.49 -19.76 5.71
CA ASP A 445 -34.76 -18.34 6.00
C ASP A 445 -33.48 -17.58 6.40
N ALA A 446 -32.61 -18.23 7.19
CA ALA A 446 -31.30 -17.68 7.54
C ALA A 446 -30.38 -17.58 6.31
N LEU A 447 -30.38 -18.58 5.42
CA LEU A 447 -29.63 -18.52 4.16
C LEU A 447 -30.08 -17.34 3.29
N LEU A 448 -31.40 -17.16 3.15
CA LEU A 448 -31.98 -16.04 2.40
C LEU A 448 -31.65 -14.68 3.04
N GLU A 449 -31.58 -14.61 4.37
CA GLU A 449 -31.16 -13.40 5.11
C GLU A 449 -29.70 -13.04 4.81
N LEU A 450 -28.80 -14.02 4.92
CA LEU A 450 -27.37 -13.85 4.63
C LEU A 450 -27.16 -13.46 3.16
N GLY A 451 -27.93 -14.08 2.26
CA GLY A 451 -27.95 -13.84 0.83
C GLY A 451 -28.71 -12.59 0.37
N ASP A 452 -29.25 -11.77 1.28
CA ASP A 452 -30.06 -10.58 0.94
C ASP A 452 -31.22 -10.86 -0.03
N SER A 453 -31.76 -12.09 0.01
CA SER A 453 -32.66 -12.62 -1.01
C SER A 453 -34.07 -12.91 -0.45
N GLN A 454 -34.36 -12.50 0.79
CA GLN A 454 -35.68 -12.72 1.42
C GLN A 454 -36.83 -12.04 0.67
N ILE A 455 -36.65 -10.78 0.25
CA ILE A 455 -37.67 -10.03 -0.50
C ILE A 455 -37.93 -10.71 -1.85
N THR A 456 -36.87 -11.05 -2.58
CA THR A 456 -36.96 -11.75 -3.87
C THR A 456 -37.65 -13.10 -3.73
N TYR A 457 -37.31 -13.88 -2.70
CA TYR A 457 -37.95 -15.16 -2.44
C TYR A 457 -39.44 -15.01 -2.17
N ARG A 458 -39.83 -14.13 -1.24
CA ARG A 458 -41.24 -13.89 -0.88
C ARG A 458 -42.08 -13.36 -2.04
N ALA A 459 -41.46 -12.64 -2.97
CA ALA A 459 -42.13 -12.16 -4.18
C ALA A 459 -42.42 -13.30 -5.18
N ARG A 460 -41.57 -14.34 -5.24
CA ARG A 460 -41.74 -15.48 -6.15
C ARG A 460 -42.52 -16.65 -5.53
N TYR A 461 -42.39 -16.84 -4.22
CA TYR A 461 -42.90 -17.98 -3.49
C TYR A 461 -43.67 -17.51 -2.26
N VAL A 462 -44.98 -17.82 -2.22
CA VAL A 462 -45.90 -17.41 -1.15
C VAL A 462 -45.80 -18.33 0.08
N ALA A 463 -45.27 -19.55 -0.11
CA ALA A 463 -45.14 -20.56 0.93
C ALA A 463 -43.88 -20.39 1.80
N ALA A 464 -43.80 -21.18 2.87
CA ALA A 464 -42.61 -21.30 3.69
C ALA A 464 -41.35 -21.62 2.86
N SER A 465 -40.18 -21.26 3.38
CA SER A 465 -38.91 -21.49 2.71
C SER A 465 -38.68 -22.97 2.47
N SER A 466 -38.45 -23.34 1.21
CA SER A 466 -38.29 -24.72 0.76
C SER A 466 -36.99 -24.86 -0.03
N LEU A 467 -36.38 -26.05 0.04
CA LEU A 467 -35.01 -26.25 -0.40
C LEU A 467 -34.81 -25.94 -1.88
N LEU A 468 -35.60 -26.53 -2.78
CA LEU A 468 -35.36 -26.40 -4.23
C LEU A 468 -35.47 -24.94 -4.71
N PRO A 469 -36.51 -24.16 -4.33
CA PRO A 469 -36.58 -22.74 -4.66
C PRO A 469 -35.44 -21.89 -4.09
N VAL A 470 -34.93 -22.23 -2.90
CA VAL A 470 -33.77 -21.52 -2.31
C VAL A 470 -32.48 -21.89 -3.03
N LEU A 471 -32.28 -23.15 -3.41
CA LEU A 471 -31.13 -23.58 -4.21
C LEU A 471 -31.12 -22.91 -5.58
N ASP A 472 -32.26 -22.85 -6.25
CA ASP A 472 -32.42 -22.10 -7.50
C ASP A 472 -31.99 -20.64 -7.31
N LEU A 473 -32.59 -19.94 -6.34
CA LEU A 473 -32.34 -18.52 -6.10
C LEU A 473 -30.90 -18.20 -5.67
N MET A 474 -30.28 -19.05 -4.85
CA MET A 474 -28.95 -18.80 -4.27
C MET A 474 -27.80 -19.37 -5.10
N VAL A 475 -28.06 -20.36 -5.97
CA VAL A 475 -27.02 -21.02 -6.76
C VAL A 475 -27.18 -20.76 -8.25
N LEU A 476 -28.36 -20.97 -8.82
CA LEU A 476 -28.57 -21.05 -10.27
C LEU A 476 -29.15 -19.77 -10.90
N ASP A 477 -29.84 -18.93 -10.14
CA ASP A 477 -30.50 -17.73 -10.66
C ASP A 477 -29.49 -16.70 -11.19
N ASP A 478 -29.34 -16.64 -12.52
CA ASP A 478 -28.40 -15.76 -13.21
C ASP A 478 -28.76 -14.26 -13.14
N LYS A 479 -29.90 -13.90 -12.54
CA LYS A 479 -30.34 -12.51 -12.30
C LYS A 479 -30.18 -12.09 -10.85
N ASN A 480 -29.96 -13.02 -9.92
CA ASN A 480 -29.70 -12.67 -8.53
C ASN A 480 -28.23 -12.26 -8.34
N PRO A 481 -27.90 -11.00 -7.98
CA PRO A 481 -26.53 -10.52 -7.82
C PRO A 481 -25.76 -11.16 -6.64
N ARG A 482 -26.40 -12.07 -5.90
CA ARG A 482 -25.81 -12.87 -4.83
C ARG A 482 -25.60 -14.33 -5.22
N SER A 483 -26.24 -14.81 -6.28
CA SER A 483 -26.12 -16.21 -6.66
C SER A 483 -24.72 -16.56 -7.18
N VAL A 484 -24.39 -17.85 -7.09
CA VAL A 484 -23.13 -18.41 -7.61
C VAL A 484 -23.08 -18.29 -9.14
N ALA A 485 -24.17 -18.59 -9.84
CA ALA A 485 -24.28 -18.45 -11.29
C ALA A 485 -24.08 -17.01 -11.75
N PHE A 486 -24.70 -16.02 -11.10
CA PHE A 486 -24.48 -14.61 -11.44
C PHE A 486 -23.01 -14.21 -11.26
N GLN A 487 -22.40 -14.59 -10.14
CA GLN A 487 -20.99 -14.23 -9.88
C GLN A 487 -20.08 -14.85 -10.93
N THR A 488 -20.25 -16.12 -11.26
CA THR A 488 -19.41 -16.85 -12.23
C THR A 488 -19.56 -16.30 -13.64
N ALA A 489 -20.78 -15.92 -14.05
CA ALA A 489 -21.01 -15.22 -15.31
C ALA A 489 -20.24 -13.88 -15.36
N ARG A 490 -20.30 -13.08 -14.29
CA ARG A 490 -19.53 -11.83 -14.22
C ARG A 490 -18.02 -12.06 -14.20
N ILE A 491 -17.53 -13.11 -13.53
CA ILE A 491 -16.10 -13.46 -13.54
C ILE A 491 -15.62 -13.69 -14.98
N VAL A 492 -16.39 -14.44 -15.78
CA VAL A 492 -16.10 -14.66 -17.21
C VAL A 492 -16.03 -13.32 -17.96
N ASP A 493 -17.03 -12.44 -17.79
CA ASP A 493 -17.05 -11.13 -18.43
C ASP A 493 -15.80 -10.29 -18.10
N HIS A 494 -15.38 -10.28 -16.83
CA HIS A 494 -14.20 -9.53 -16.42
C HIS A 494 -12.92 -10.14 -17.00
N LEU A 495 -12.73 -11.46 -16.91
CA LEU A 495 -11.56 -12.15 -17.47
C LEU A 495 -11.44 -12.00 -18.98
N ALA A 496 -12.55 -12.05 -19.72
CA ALA A 496 -12.56 -11.90 -21.17
C ALA A 496 -12.08 -10.51 -21.64
N THR A 497 -12.12 -9.49 -20.77
CA THR A 497 -11.64 -8.13 -21.08
C THR A 497 -10.20 -7.85 -20.66
N LEU A 498 -9.58 -8.75 -19.90
CA LEU A 498 -8.20 -8.60 -19.47
C LEU A 498 -7.23 -8.87 -20.64
N PRO A 499 -6.04 -8.24 -20.64
CA PRO A 499 -5.05 -8.47 -21.68
C PRO A 499 -4.61 -9.93 -21.73
N ALA A 500 -4.36 -10.41 -22.94
CA ALA A 500 -3.78 -11.72 -23.21
C ALA A 500 -4.53 -12.90 -22.55
N THR A 501 -5.85 -12.80 -22.40
CA THR A 501 -6.72 -13.93 -22.00
C THR A 501 -7.29 -14.69 -23.20
N VAL A 502 -7.14 -14.14 -24.40
CA VAL A 502 -7.34 -14.80 -25.69
C VAL A 502 -6.08 -14.61 -26.52
N VAL A 503 -5.44 -15.72 -26.91
CA VAL A 503 -4.21 -15.75 -27.72
C VAL A 503 -4.51 -16.58 -28.97
N ASP A 504 -4.20 -16.06 -30.16
CA ASP A 504 -4.52 -16.68 -31.45
C ASP A 504 -6.00 -17.09 -31.58
N GLY A 505 -6.90 -16.26 -31.07
CA GLY A 505 -8.34 -16.51 -31.06
C GLY A 505 -8.79 -17.61 -30.09
N ARG A 506 -7.90 -18.15 -29.24
CA ARG A 506 -8.20 -19.21 -28.27
C ARG A 506 -8.13 -18.70 -26.83
N PRO A 507 -9.11 -19.04 -25.98
CA PRO A 507 -9.07 -18.67 -24.57
C PRO A 507 -7.94 -19.42 -23.86
N VAL A 508 -7.13 -18.68 -23.09
CA VAL A 508 -6.05 -19.24 -22.27
C VAL A 508 -6.61 -20.13 -21.14
N PRO A 509 -5.80 -20.98 -20.47
CA PRO A 509 -6.29 -21.89 -19.42
C PRO A 509 -7.17 -21.22 -18.37
N LEU A 510 -6.78 -20.03 -17.87
CA LEU A 510 -7.55 -19.26 -16.89
C LEU A 510 -8.98 -18.95 -17.35
N LEU A 511 -9.15 -18.48 -18.59
CA LEU A 511 -10.48 -18.16 -19.13
C LEU A 511 -11.28 -19.43 -19.43
N ARG A 512 -10.62 -20.52 -19.87
CA ARG A 512 -11.28 -21.82 -20.09
C ARG A 512 -11.82 -22.43 -18.79
N GLU A 513 -11.07 -22.31 -17.70
CA GLU A 513 -11.49 -22.76 -16.37
C GLU A 513 -12.77 -22.02 -15.94
N ALA A 514 -12.77 -20.69 -16.02
CA ALA A 514 -13.95 -19.88 -15.70
C ALA A 514 -15.15 -20.18 -16.61
N LEU A 515 -14.93 -20.36 -17.92
CA LEU A 515 -15.98 -20.70 -18.88
C LEU A 515 -16.60 -22.07 -18.60
N ARG A 516 -15.80 -23.08 -18.23
CA ARG A 516 -16.32 -24.41 -17.87
C ARG A 516 -17.16 -24.36 -16.61
N LEU A 517 -16.69 -23.65 -15.58
CA LEU A 517 -17.41 -23.45 -14.33
C LEU A 517 -18.77 -22.77 -14.60
N ASN A 518 -18.76 -21.66 -15.35
CA ASN A 518 -19.98 -20.95 -15.71
C ASN A 518 -20.92 -21.82 -16.56
N GLY A 519 -20.40 -22.52 -17.57
CA GLY A 519 -21.20 -23.38 -18.45
C GLY A 519 -21.90 -24.51 -17.70
N ARG A 520 -21.23 -25.12 -16.71
CA ARG A 520 -21.83 -26.11 -15.80
C ARG A 520 -22.99 -25.51 -15.00
N LEU A 521 -22.80 -24.33 -14.40
CA LEU A 521 -23.84 -23.69 -13.60
C LEU A 521 -25.01 -23.19 -14.44
N SER A 522 -24.76 -22.65 -15.63
CA SER A 522 -25.80 -22.09 -16.50
C SER A 522 -26.66 -23.15 -17.19
N THR A 523 -26.26 -24.42 -17.14
CA THR A 523 -26.98 -25.54 -17.76
C THR A 523 -27.49 -26.57 -16.75
N ALA A 524 -27.10 -26.45 -15.48
CA ALA A 524 -27.57 -27.32 -14.41
C ALA A 524 -29.03 -27.03 -14.06
N THR A 525 -29.77 -28.07 -13.69
CA THR A 525 -31.05 -27.91 -12.98
C THR A 525 -30.85 -28.05 -11.48
N VAL A 526 -31.87 -27.76 -10.68
CA VAL A 526 -31.76 -27.89 -9.22
C VAL A 526 -31.52 -29.34 -8.81
N GLU A 527 -32.04 -30.30 -9.57
CA GLU A 527 -31.85 -31.74 -9.39
C GLU A 527 -30.39 -32.18 -9.63
N ASP A 528 -29.64 -31.43 -10.43
CA ASP A 528 -28.21 -31.65 -10.63
C ASP A 528 -27.37 -31.16 -9.44
N LEU A 529 -27.93 -30.40 -8.51
CA LEU A 529 -27.15 -29.90 -7.39
C LEU A 529 -26.99 -30.99 -6.32
N THR A 530 -25.83 -30.97 -5.67
CA THR A 530 -25.57 -31.72 -4.42
C THR A 530 -24.65 -30.88 -3.53
N PRO A 531 -24.61 -31.12 -2.21
CA PRO A 531 -23.63 -30.48 -1.34
C PRO A 531 -22.18 -30.68 -1.82
N ASP A 532 -21.84 -31.89 -2.29
CA ASP A 532 -20.49 -32.18 -2.78
C ASP A 532 -20.17 -31.44 -4.09
N ARG A 533 -21.15 -31.27 -4.98
CA ARG A 533 -20.99 -30.45 -6.20
C ARG A 533 -20.81 -28.97 -5.86
N LEU A 534 -21.47 -28.47 -4.81
CA LEU A 534 -21.26 -27.09 -4.32
C LEU A 534 -19.85 -26.93 -3.73
N ASP A 535 -19.38 -27.87 -2.92
CA ASP A 535 -18.02 -27.82 -2.37
C ASP A 535 -16.96 -27.90 -3.47
N HIS A 536 -17.19 -28.72 -4.50
CA HIS A 536 -16.33 -28.77 -5.68
C HIS A 536 -16.32 -27.43 -6.44
N THR A 537 -17.50 -26.81 -6.65
CA THR A 537 -17.64 -25.48 -7.27
C THR A 537 -16.90 -24.40 -6.47
N VAL A 538 -16.99 -24.45 -5.14
CA VAL A 538 -16.23 -23.57 -4.23
C VAL A 538 -14.73 -23.81 -4.36
N GLY A 539 -14.30 -25.07 -4.47
CA GLY A 539 -12.91 -25.43 -4.73
C GLY A 539 -12.38 -24.86 -6.05
N GLU A 540 -13.15 -24.96 -7.13
CA GLU A 540 -12.83 -24.37 -8.44
C GLU A 540 -12.71 -22.85 -8.36
N LEU A 541 -13.54 -22.16 -7.57
CA LEU A 541 -13.42 -20.70 -7.36
C LEU A 541 -12.12 -20.32 -6.63
N PHE A 542 -11.67 -21.12 -5.66
CA PHE A 542 -10.36 -20.89 -5.02
C PHE A 542 -9.20 -21.23 -5.96
N ALA A 543 -9.31 -22.30 -6.75
CA ALA A 543 -8.32 -22.62 -7.78
C ALA A 543 -8.19 -21.47 -8.79
N LEU A 544 -9.32 -20.93 -9.26
CA LEU A 544 -9.34 -19.79 -10.18
C LEU A 544 -8.65 -18.55 -9.58
N SER A 545 -8.85 -18.30 -8.29
CA SER A 545 -8.13 -17.26 -7.53
C SER A 545 -6.62 -17.45 -7.58
N GLU A 546 -6.14 -18.67 -7.30
CA GLU A 546 -4.72 -18.99 -7.35
C GLU A 546 -4.18 -18.85 -8.78
N THR A 547 -4.95 -19.24 -9.80
CA THR A 547 -4.60 -19.06 -11.21
C THR A 547 -4.49 -17.57 -11.56
N VAL A 548 -5.41 -16.70 -11.10
CA VAL A 548 -5.31 -15.24 -11.27
C VAL A 548 -4.04 -14.70 -10.63
N THR A 549 -3.77 -15.09 -9.38
CA THR A 549 -2.58 -14.66 -8.63
C THR A 549 -1.30 -15.08 -9.35
N SER A 550 -1.18 -16.36 -9.70
CA SER A 550 -0.04 -16.91 -10.40
C SER A 550 0.20 -16.19 -11.73
N ARG A 551 -0.86 -15.95 -12.50
CA ARG A 551 -0.77 -15.35 -13.84
C ARG A 551 -0.37 -13.88 -13.83
N PHE A 552 -1.00 -13.07 -12.96
CA PHE A 552 -0.89 -11.61 -13.05
C PHE A 552 0.01 -10.98 -11.98
N PHE A 553 0.24 -11.65 -10.84
CA PHE A 553 0.88 -11.04 -9.67
C PHE A 553 2.27 -11.62 -9.35
N THR A 554 2.63 -12.79 -9.91
CA THR A 554 3.92 -13.46 -9.64
C THR A 554 4.99 -13.22 -10.70
N ASP A 555 6.24 -13.55 -10.36
CA ASP A 555 7.43 -13.43 -11.23
C ASP A 555 7.66 -14.63 -12.16
N ARG A 556 6.78 -15.63 -12.14
CA ARG A 556 6.98 -16.84 -12.94
C ARG A 556 6.78 -16.53 -14.44
N PRO A 557 7.62 -17.08 -15.34
CA PRO A 557 7.37 -17.02 -16.77
C PRO A 557 5.97 -17.55 -17.04
N ASN A 558 5.19 -16.78 -17.77
CA ASN A 558 3.82 -17.14 -18.08
C ASN A 558 3.85 -17.97 -19.36
N ARG A 559 4.12 -19.27 -19.21
CA ARG A 559 4.23 -20.25 -20.31
C ARG A 559 3.01 -20.32 -21.25
N ASP A 560 1.90 -19.69 -20.86
CA ASP A 560 0.68 -19.56 -21.66
C ASP A 560 0.68 -18.31 -22.56
N LEU A 561 1.73 -17.48 -22.51
CA LEU A 561 1.95 -16.34 -23.39
C LEU A 561 3.03 -16.68 -24.42
N PRO A 562 2.91 -16.18 -25.66
CA PRO A 562 4.01 -16.18 -26.63
C PRO A 562 5.30 -15.57 -26.05
N GLU A 563 6.48 -16.03 -26.48
CA GLU A 563 7.79 -15.54 -25.99
C GLU A 563 7.98 -14.03 -26.18
N ASP A 564 7.31 -13.41 -27.16
CA ASP A 564 7.31 -11.97 -27.40
C ASP A 564 6.40 -11.17 -26.45
N MET A 565 5.62 -11.86 -25.60
CA MET A 565 4.75 -11.30 -24.57
C MET A 565 5.13 -11.72 -23.13
N GLU A 566 6.17 -12.56 -22.95
CA GLU A 566 6.80 -12.87 -21.66
C GLU A 566 7.82 -11.80 -21.23
#